data_AF-A0A4Q2T9M4-F1
#
_entry.id   AF-A0A4Q2T9M4-F1
#
_cell.length_a   1.000
_cell.length_b   1.000
_cell.length_c   1.000
_cell.angle_alpha   90.00
_cell.angle_beta   90.00
_cell.angle_gamma   90.00
#
_symmetry.space_group_name_H-M   'P 1'
#
loop_
_entity.id
_entity.type
_entity.pdbx_description
1 polymer ?
#
loop_
_entity_poly.entity_id
_entity_poly.type
_entity_poly.pdbx_seq_one_letter_code
_entity_poly.pdbx_strand_id
1 'polypeptide(L)'
;MSEPDPDVHVSESGGTMQRLSGAASPRPVDLEVLSPLQVAEGAGPWCPAGAGPFLAVGDVVQWRYATRCDPMRVVRDDERGLVAWLADDTELLSTAPGDGVALRDKPLAERFLGDRVPALGTWRGGGILRIAPTDRPWSVWVFREDDGSLAGHYVNLELPHRRHGDETNTRDLILDLWLEPSGVLWLKDADELEAVVEAGRYLPEQAAEVRAIGEWARAELVEGRDWPLDDEWTAWRPPAAWTTPPLPDTPLVAEARRTTLP
;
A
#
# COMPACT_ATOMS: atom_id res chain seq x y z
N MET A 1 2.79 -33.37 -17.41
CA MET A 1 2.68 -32.66 -16.12
C MET A 1 3.97 -31.86 -16.02
N SER A 2 3.96 -30.60 -16.46
CA SER A 2 5.17 -29.76 -16.38
C SER A 2 5.50 -29.55 -14.90
N GLU A 3 6.78 -29.61 -14.56
CA GLU A 3 7.25 -29.17 -13.25
C GLU A 3 6.86 -27.69 -13.06
N PRO A 4 6.43 -27.29 -11.85
CA PRO A 4 6.14 -25.89 -11.56
C PRO A 4 7.40 -25.05 -11.76
N ASP A 5 7.24 -23.91 -12.44
CA ASP A 5 8.33 -22.95 -12.65
C ASP A 5 8.77 -22.41 -11.27
N PRO A 6 10.02 -22.64 -10.83
CA PRO A 6 10.49 -22.20 -9.52
C PRO A 6 10.52 -20.68 -9.36
N ASP A 7 10.42 -19.94 -10.47
CA ASP A 7 10.37 -18.48 -10.48
C ASP A 7 8.94 -17.93 -10.48
N VAL A 8 7.92 -18.80 -10.40
CA VAL A 8 6.51 -18.39 -10.29
C VAL A 8 5.88 -19.00 -9.04
N HIS A 9 5.28 -18.15 -8.20
CA HIS A 9 4.60 -18.54 -6.98
C HIS A 9 3.25 -17.84 -6.86
N VAL A 10 2.27 -18.44 -6.16
CA VAL A 10 1.01 -17.77 -5.81
C VAL A 10 1.02 -17.53 -4.31
N SER A 11 1.01 -16.27 -3.91
CA SER A 11 0.96 -15.88 -2.50
C SER A 11 -0.27 -16.39 -1.75
N GLU A 12 -0.21 -16.40 -0.42
CA GLU A 12 -1.37 -16.70 0.43
C GLU A 12 -2.57 -15.76 0.20
N SER A 13 -2.31 -14.51 -0.23
CA SER A 13 -3.36 -13.57 -0.64
C SER A 13 -3.96 -13.89 -2.02
N GLY A 14 -3.44 -14.90 -2.72
CA GLY A 14 -3.90 -15.37 -4.02
C GLY A 14 -3.38 -14.58 -5.23
N GLY A 15 -2.41 -13.68 -5.04
CA GLY A 15 -1.75 -12.94 -6.13
C GLY A 15 -0.56 -13.71 -6.72
N THR A 16 -0.38 -13.61 -8.04
CA THR A 16 0.76 -14.19 -8.76
C THR A 16 2.04 -13.44 -8.41
N MET A 17 3.13 -14.18 -8.23
CA MET A 17 4.45 -13.65 -7.90
C MET A 17 5.48 -14.21 -8.87
N GLN A 18 6.36 -13.33 -9.36
CA GLN A 18 7.49 -13.70 -10.20
C GLN A 18 8.80 -13.34 -9.49
N ARG A 19 9.71 -14.30 -9.38
CA ARG A 19 11.01 -14.06 -8.77
C ARG A 19 11.83 -13.11 -9.62
N LEU A 20 12.39 -12.06 -9.01
CA LEU A 20 13.30 -11.15 -9.66
C LEU A 20 14.75 -11.62 -9.47
N SER A 21 15.52 -11.58 -10.56
CA SER A 21 16.93 -11.94 -10.59
C SER A 21 17.75 -10.89 -11.34
N GLY A 22 19.08 -10.94 -11.22
CA GLY A 22 19.98 -9.93 -11.79
C GLY A 22 20.06 -8.63 -10.97
N ALA A 23 20.56 -7.56 -11.58
CA ALA A 23 20.53 -6.22 -11.01
C ALA A 23 19.36 -5.42 -11.59
N ALA A 24 18.87 -4.45 -10.83
CA ALA A 24 17.86 -3.50 -11.30
C ALA A 24 18.37 -2.72 -12.52
N SER A 25 17.46 -2.33 -13.39
CA SER A 25 17.73 -1.45 -14.53
C SER A 25 16.82 -0.22 -14.50
N PRO A 26 16.95 0.65 -13.48
CA PRO A 26 16.08 1.80 -13.33
C PRO A 26 16.28 2.79 -14.48
N ARG A 27 15.18 3.46 -14.86
CA ARG A 27 15.18 4.63 -15.74
C ARG A 27 14.48 5.79 -15.02
N PRO A 28 14.67 7.05 -15.47
CA PRO A 28 13.84 8.15 -14.99
C PRO A 28 12.35 7.83 -15.16
N VAL A 29 11.58 8.08 -14.10
CA VAL A 29 10.12 7.93 -14.06
C VAL A 29 9.48 9.29 -14.29
N ASP A 30 8.46 9.35 -15.14
CA ASP A 30 7.64 10.53 -15.32
C ASP A 30 6.33 10.41 -14.52
N LEU A 31 6.32 10.97 -13.32
CA LEU A 31 5.13 10.93 -12.44
C LEU A 31 3.97 11.77 -12.97
N GLU A 32 4.19 12.71 -13.90
CA GLU A 32 3.11 13.51 -14.48
C GLU A 32 2.16 12.64 -15.33
N VAL A 33 2.68 11.58 -15.97
CA VAL A 33 1.86 10.58 -16.68
C VAL A 33 0.88 9.86 -15.75
N LEU A 34 1.26 9.70 -14.48
CA LEU A 34 0.43 9.07 -13.45
C LEU A 34 -0.44 10.07 -12.67
N SER A 35 -0.20 11.37 -12.81
CA SER A 35 -0.94 12.41 -12.09
C SER A 35 -2.47 12.33 -12.22
N PRO A 36 -3.08 11.90 -13.35
CA PRO A 36 -4.54 11.75 -13.43
C PRO A 36 -5.10 10.64 -12.53
N LEU A 37 -4.25 9.72 -12.06
CA LEU A 37 -4.64 8.65 -11.14
C LEU A 37 -4.73 9.16 -9.69
N GLN A 38 -4.15 10.32 -9.37
CA GLN A 38 -4.21 10.92 -8.04
C GLN A 38 -5.63 11.44 -7.78
N VAL A 39 -6.43 10.63 -7.08
CA VAL A 39 -7.74 11.03 -6.59
C VAL A 39 -7.65 11.28 -5.08
N ALA A 40 -7.93 12.52 -4.68
CA ALA A 40 -8.01 12.89 -3.29
C ALA A 40 -9.47 13.10 -2.88
N GLU A 41 -9.91 12.38 -1.85
CA GLU A 41 -11.13 12.72 -1.13
C GLU A 41 -10.76 13.48 0.15
N GLY A 42 -11.38 14.63 0.39
CA GLY A 42 -11.11 15.46 1.56
C GLY A 42 -10.99 16.95 1.23
N ALA A 43 -11.03 17.77 2.28
CA ALA A 43 -10.78 19.20 2.15
C ALA A 43 -9.30 19.42 1.83
N GLY A 44 -8.99 20.06 0.70
CA GLY A 44 -7.65 20.55 0.43
C GLY A 44 -7.34 21.82 1.24
N PRO A 45 -6.14 22.40 1.07
CA PRO A 45 -5.12 22.00 0.10
C PRO A 45 -4.28 20.81 0.56
N TRP A 46 -3.93 19.94 -0.39
CA TRP A 46 -2.98 18.85 -0.19
C TRP A 46 -1.57 19.33 -0.57
N CYS A 47 -0.60 19.17 0.32
CA CYS A 47 0.81 19.47 0.06
C CYS A 47 1.64 18.19 -0.11
N PRO A 48 2.83 18.24 -0.73
CA PRO A 48 3.77 17.13 -0.67
C PRO A 48 4.10 16.73 0.79
N ALA A 49 4.29 15.44 1.05
CA ALA A 49 4.81 14.96 2.32
C ALA A 49 6.26 15.44 2.56
N GLY A 50 6.75 15.31 3.81
CA GLY A 50 8.13 15.68 4.17
C GLY A 50 8.35 17.15 4.54
N ALA A 51 7.30 17.97 4.50
CA ALA A 51 7.29 19.31 5.06
C ALA A 51 6.39 19.38 6.30
N GLY A 52 6.86 20.08 7.33
CA GLY A 52 6.09 20.27 8.56
C GLY A 52 4.82 21.11 8.37
N PRO A 53 3.92 21.14 9.38
CA PRO A 53 4.09 20.55 10.70
C PRO A 53 4.00 19.02 10.67
N PHE A 54 4.93 18.37 11.38
CA PHE A 54 4.93 16.92 11.57
C PHE A 54 4.03 16.54 12.75
N LEU A 55 3.38 15.39 12.65
CA LEU A 55 2.60 14.80 13.74
C LEU A 55 3.51 14.27 14.85
N ALA A 56 3.04 14.33 16.09
CA ALA A 56 3.79 13.79 17.22
C ALA A 56 3.67 12.26 17.27
N VAL A 57 4.65 11.61 17.91
CA VAL A 57 4.60 10.17 18.18
C VAL A 57 3.34 9.83 18.98
N GLY A 58 2.56 8.87 18.48
CA GLY A 58 1.29 8.43 19.07
C GLY A 58 0.06 9.19 18.58
N ASP A 59 0.22 10.28 17.84
CA ASP A 59 -0.90 10.94 17.15
C ASP A 59 -1.55 9.98 16.16
N VAL A 60 -2.83 10.23 15.86
CA VAL A 60 -3.56 9.47 14.86
C VAL A 60 -3.31 10.09 13.49
N VAL A 61 -3.05 9.23 12.51
CA VAL A 61 -2.99 9.61 11.10
C VAL A 61 -3.99 8.77 10.31
N GLN A 62 -4.76 9.41 9.45
CA GLN A 62 -5.69 8.75 8.53
C GLN A 62 -4.93 8.43 7.24
N TRP A 63 -4.46 7.18 7.09
CA TRP A 63 -3.72 6.77 5.91
C TRP A 63 -4.70 6.46 4.77
N ARG A 64 -4.74 7.29 3.72
CA ARG A 64 -5.76 7.16 2.67
C ARG A 64 -5.25 6.73 1.31
N TYR A 65 -6.01 5.82 0.71
CA TYR A 65 -5.97 5.49 -0.71
C TYR A 65 -7.30 5.94 -1.34
N ALA A 66 -7.35 7.20 -1.81
CA ALA A 66 -8.61 7.85 -2.20
C ALA A 66 -9.71 7.71 -1.11
N THR A 67 -10.75 6.91 -1.36
CA THR A 67 -11.88 6.66 -0.45
C THR A 67 -11.53 5.75 0.72
N ARG A 68 -10.51 4.89 0.59
CA ARG A 68 -10.08 3.98 1.66
C ARG A 68 -9.36 4.78 2.75
N CYS A 69 -9.62 4.44 4.00
CA CYS A 69 -9.01 5.06 5.17
C CYS A 69 -8.60 3.99 6.17
N ASP A 70 -7.31 3.97 6.49
CA ASP A 70 -6.73 3.11 7.51
C ASP A 70 -6.24 4.01 8.67
N PRO A 71 -6.95 4.07 9.81
CA PRO A 71 -6.51 4.84 10.97
C PRO A 71 -5.27 4.21 11.60
N MET A 72 -4.20 4.98 11.76
CA MET A 72 -2.91 4.48 12.25
C MET A 72 -2.35 5.40 13.34
N ARG A 73 -1.39 4.90 14.13
CA ARG A 73 -0.60 5.76 15.02
C ARG A 73 0.74 6.12 14.42
N VAL A 74 1.11 7.38 14.57
CA VAL A 74 2.41 7.88 14.14
C VAL A 74 3.52 7.32 15.03
N VAL A 75 4.49 6.68 14.40
CA VAL A 75 5.73 6.19 15.04
C VAL A 75 6.85 7.21 14.86
N ARG A 76 6.94 7.80 13.67
CA ARG A 76 7.85 8.88 13.32
C ARG A 76 7.23 9.71 12.20
N ASP A 77 7.34 11.03 12.27
CA ASP A 77 6.99 11.93 11.17
C ASP A 77 8.04 13.05 11.14
N ASP A 78 8.82 13.10 10.07
CA ASP A 78 9.92 14.05 9.87
C ASP A 78 10.21 14.23 8.36
N GLU A 79 11.25 14.99 8.02
CA GLU A 79 11.61 15.28 6.63
C GLU A 79 11.97 14.03 5.81
N ARG A 80 12.33 12.92 6.45
CA ARG A 80 12.67 11.67 5.75
C ARG A 80 11.43 10.88 5.36
N GLY A 81 10.33 11.04 6.10
CA GLY A 81 9.04 10.46 5.79
C GLY A 81 8.25 10.00 7.01
N LEU A 82 7.05 9.51 6.74
CA LEU A 82 6.09 9.07 7.75
C LEU A 82 6.25 7.57 8.02
N VAL A 83 6.39 7.21 9.30
CA VAL A 83 6.25 5.84 9.79
C VAL A 83 5.01 5.78 10.67
N ALA A 84 4.09 4.89 10.33
CA ALA A 84 2.84 4.71 11.06
C ALA A 84 2.59 3.23 11.35
N TRP A 85 1.91 2.96 12.46
CA TRP A 85 1.52 1.61 12.88
C TRP A 85 0.02 1.42 12.76
N LEU A 86 -0.39 0.40 12.01
CA LEU A 86 -1.75 -0.08 11.93
C LEU A 86 -1.91 -1.25 12.91
N ALA A 87 -2.77 -1.10 13.90
CA ALA A 87 -3.03 -2.15 14.87
C ALA A 87 -3.84 -3.30 14.24
N ASP A 88 -3.66 -4.50 14.80
CA ASP A 88 -4.60 -5.61 14.62
C ASP A 88 -6.03 -5.17 14.98
N ASP A 89 -7.01 -5.78 14.33
CA ASP A 89 -8.44 -5.51 14.53
C ASP A 89 -8.89 -4.05 14.33
N THR A 90 -8.06 -3.20 13.70
CA THR A 90 -8.44 -1.82 13.38
C THR A 90 -9.59 -1.82 12.36
N GLU A 91 -10.66 -1.09 12.66
CA GLU A 91 -11.76 -0.83 11.71
C GLU A 91 -11.26 0.08 10.58
N LEU A 92 -11.47 -0.34 9.33
CA LEU A 92 -11.01 0.35 8.12
C LEU A 92 -12.22 0.75 7.29
N LEU A 93 -12.13 1.92 6.65
CA LEU A 93 -13.01 2.26 5.54
C LEU A 93 -12.37 1.73 4.27
N SER A 94 -13.11 0.93 3.50
CA SER A 94 -12.69 0.39 2.22
C SER A 94 -13.84 0.50 1.22
N THR A 95 -13.75 -0.27 0.14
CA THR A 95 -14.80 -0.40 -0.87
C THR A 95 -15.11 -1.88 -1.12
N ALA A 96 -16.37 -2.20 -1.30
CA ALA A 96 -16.83 -3.51 -1.74
C ALA A 96 -17.47 -3.42 -3.14
N PRO A 97 -17.44 -4.49 -3.94
CA PRO A 97 -18.23 -4.57 -5.16
C PRO A 97 -19.73 -4.43 -4.86
N GLY A 98 -20.44 -3.60 -5.62
CA GLY A 98 -21.87 -3.35 -5.39
C GLY A 98 -22.78 -4.57 -5.60
N ASP A 99 -22.28 -5.59 -6.30
CA ASP A 99 -22.96 -6.88 -6.50
C ASP A 99 -22.70 -7.90 -5.38
N GLY A 100 -21.89 -7.54 -4.37
CA GLY A 100 -21.61 -8.36 -3.19
C GLY A 100 -20.64 -9.53 -3.41
N VAL A 101 -20.17 -9.76 -4.64
CA VAL A 101 -19.19 -10.82 -4.94
C VAL A 101 -17.79 -10.28 -4.67
N ALA A 102 -17.01 -10.94 -3.81
CA ALA A 102 -15.66 -10.49 -3.49
C ALA A 102 -14.79 -10.43 -4.75
N LEU A 103 -13.95 -9.40 -4.89
CA LEU A 103 -13.11 -9.19 -6.07
C LEU A 103 -12.22 -10.39 -6.39
N ARG A 104 -11.69 -11.04 -5.36
CA ARG A 104 -10.83 -12.22 -5.51
C ARG A 104 -11.57 -13.40 -6.14
N ASP A 105 -12.88 -13.50 -5.92
CA ASP A 105 -13.75 -14.54 -6.48
C ASP A 105 -14.19 -14.22 -7.92
N LYS A 106 -13.93 -13.00 -8.40
CA LYS A 106 -14.20 -12.60 -9.79
C LYS A 106 -13.05 -12.98 -10.71
N PRO A 107 -13.32 -13.31 -11.99
CA PRO A 107 -12.30 -13.37 -13.02
C PRO A 107 -11.48 -12.09 -13.05
N LEU A 108 -10.16 -12.20 -13.28
CA LEU A 108 -9.23 -11.07 -13.21
C LEU A 108 -9.68 -9.87 -14.07
N ALA A 109 -10.14 -10.13 -15.30
CA ALA A 109 -10.64 -9.11 -16.23
C ALA A 109 -11.87 -8.32 -15.70
N GLU A 110 -12.60 -8.87 -14.73
CA GLU A 110 -13.79 -8.24 -14.14
C GLU A 110 -13.50 -7.49 -12.84
N ARG A 111 -12.32 -7.68 -12.22
CA ARG A 111 -11.97 -7.06 -10.92
C ARG A 111 -11.90 -5.53 -10.96
N PHE A 112 -11.65 -4.98 -12.14
CA PHE A 112 -11.53 -3.53 -12.40
C PHE A 112 -12.80 -2.91 -13.00
N LEU A 113 -13.87 -3.70 -13.11
CA LEU A 113 -15.16 -3.32 -13.65
C LEU A 113 -16.23 -3.23 -12.55
N GLY A 114 -17.31 -2.53 -12.86
CA GLY A 114 -18.46 -2.37 -11.97
C GLY A 114 -18.31 -1.28 -10.92
N ASP A 115 -19.44 -0.97 -10.29
CA ASP A 115 -19.52 0.06 -9.26
C ASP A 115 -19.00 -0.48 -7.93
N ARG A 116 -18.34 0.42 -7.19
CA ARG A 116 -17.84 0.16 -5.84
C ARG A 116 -18.67 0.96 -4.85
N VAL A 117 -19.04 0.33 -3.74
CA VAL A 117 -19.74 0.97 -2.63
C VAL A 117 -18.80 1.08 -1.42
N PRO A 118 -18.93 2.14 -0.61
CA PRO A 118 -18.22 2.24 0.66
C PRO A 118 -18.59 1.06 1.57
N ALA A 119 -17.58 0.47 2.20
CA ALA A 119 -17.77 -0.65 3.11
C ALA A 119 -16.77 -0.57 4.27
N LEU A 120 -17.16 -1.09 5.42
CA LEU A 120 -16.27 -1.27 6.55
C LEU A 120 -15.61 -2.64 6.46
N GLY A 121 -14.35 -2.67 6.87
CA GLY A 121 -13.61 -3.90 7.08
C GLY A 121 -12.81 -3.81 8.36
N THR A 122 -12.09 -4.88 8.66
CA THR A 122 -11.18 -4.94 9.79
C THR A 122 -9.82 -5.39 9.27
N TRP A 123 -8.74 -4.76 9.73
CA TRP A 123 -7.40 -5.24 9.45
C TRP A 123 -7.24 -6.65 10.02
N ARG A 124 -6.87 -7.60 9.15
CA ARG A 124 -6.67 -9.01 9.52
C ARG A 124 -5.19 -9.31 9.62
N GLY A 125 -4.83 -10.14 10.59
CA GLY A 125 -3.44 -10.46 10.90
C GLY A 125 -2.86 -9.52 11.96
N GLY A 126 -1.58 -9.71 12.27
CA GLY A 126 -0.88 -8.87 13.25
C GLY A 126 -0.79 -7.41 12.81
N GLY A 127 -0.58 -6.50 13.77
CA GLY A 127 -0.35 -5.09 13.47
C GLY A 127 0.92 -4.87 12.63
N ILE A 128 0.88 -3.92 11.70
CA ILE A 128 1.95 -3.66 10.71
C ILE A 128 2.50 -2.24 10.84
N LEU A 129 3.79 -2.08 10.57
CA LEU A 129 4.35 -0.77 10.25
C LEU A 129 4.16 -0.49 8.76
N ARG A 130 3.81 0.76 8.42
CA ARG A 130 3.93 1.30 7.07
C ARG A 130 4.86 2.50 7.10
N ILE A 131 5.78 2.53 6.15
CA ILE A 131 6.85 3.52 6.04
C ILE A 131 6.72 4.17 4.67
N ALA A 132 6.33 5.44 4.61
CA ALA A 132 6.26 6.22 3.39
C ALA A 132 7.41 7.25 3.37
N PRO A 133 8.51 6.99 2.63
CA PRO A 133 9.58 7.95 2.46
C PRO A 133 9.09 9.21 1.72
N THR A 134 9.64 10.35 2.09
CA THR A 134 9.35 11.63 1.42
C THR A 134 9.66 11.55 -0.07
N ASP A 135 8.72 12.03 -0.90
CA ASP A 135 8.85 12.09 -2.36
C ASP A 135 9.21 10.77 -3.04
N ARG A 136 8.75 9.64 -2.47
CA ARG A 136 8.89 8.32 -3.10
C ARG A 136 7.55 7.73 -3.50
N PRO A 137 7.47 7.14 -4.71
CA PRO A 137 6.28 6.46 -5.18
C PRO A 137 6.19 5.01 -4.66
N TRP A 138 6.43 4.83 -3.36
CA TRP A 138 6.22 3.58 -2.67
C TRP A 138 6.09 3.79 -1.16
N SER A 139 5.44 2.84 -0.49
CA SER A 139 5.63 2.62 0.94
C SER A 139 6.13 1.21 1.21
N VAL A 140 6.79 1.03 2.36
CA VAL A 140 7.29 -0.27 2.82
C VAL A 140 6.48 -0.71 4.02
N TRP A 141 5.89 -1.89 3.95
CA TRP A 141 5.12 -2.48 5.04
C TRP A 141 5.89 -3.65 5.63
N VAL A 142 6.05 -3.63 6.95
CA VAL A 142 6.82 -4.65 7.68
C VAL A 142 5.86 -5.72 8.18
N PHE A 143 5.89 -6.89 7.54
CA PHE A 143 5.07 -8.05 7.90
C PHE A 143 5.82 -8.97 8.86
N ARG A 144 5.06 -9.57 9.79
CA ARG A 144 5.59 -10.49 10.80
C ARG A 144 4.78 -11.76 10.83
N GLU A 145 5.46 -12.84 11.19
CA GLU A 145 4.83 -14.10 11.54
C GLU A 145 4.18 -14.01 12.93
N ASP A 146 3.34 -14.99 13.28
CA ASP A 146 2.67 -15.06 14.59
C ASP A 146 3.64 -15.12 15.77
N ASP A 147 4.86 -15.65 15.56
CA ASP A 147 5.92 -15.68 16.57
C ASP A 147 6.71 -14.36 16.69
N GLY A 148 6.35 -13.36 15.88
CA GLY A 148 6.93 -12.02 15.84
C GLY A 148 8.22 -11.91 15.03
N SER A 149 8.68 -13.00 14.40
CA SER A 149 9.78 -12.96 13.42
C SER A 149 9.36 -12.20 12.16
N LEU A 150 10.34 -11.73 11.39
CA LEU A 150 10.09 -11.00 10.15
C LEU A 150 9.59 -11.99 9.09
N ALA A 151 8.38 -11.76 8.56
CA ALA A 151 7.86 -12.51 7.43
C ALA A 151 8.38 -11.96 6.10
N GLY A 152 8.53 -10.62 6.01
CA GLY A 152 9.06 -9.93 4.84
C GLY A 152 8.73 -8.45 4.82
N HIS A 153 9.26 -7.76 3.80
CA HIS A 153 8.90 -6.38 3.49
C HIS A 153 8.04 -6.36 2.24
N TYR A 154 6.85 -5.79 2.34
CA TYR A 154 5.98 -5.52 1.20
C TYR A 154 6.21 -4.09 0.74
N VAL A 155 6.67 -3.90 -0.50
CA VAL A 155 6.85 -2.59 -1.10
C VAL A 155 5.60 -2.30 -1.93
N ASN A 156 4.69 -1.49 -1.36
CA ASN A 156 3.49 -1.07 -2.03
C ASN A 156 3.85 0.03 -3.04
N LEU A 157 3.76 -0.21 -4.34
CA LEU A 157 4.03 0.87 -5.30
C LEU A 157 2.79 1.77 -5.37
N GLU A 158 3.00 3.06 -5.16
CA GLU A 158 1.91 4.01 -4.99
C GLU A 158 2.34 5.41 -5.38
N LEU A 159 1.42 6.35 -5.58
CA LEU A 159 1.82 7.73 -5.83
C LEU A 159 2.47 8.36 -4.59
N PRO A 160 3.42 9.31 -4.75
CA PRO A 160 4.01 9.98 -3.60
C PRO A 160 2.95 10.58 -2.68
N HIS A 161 3.12 10.37 -1.38
CA HIS A 161 2.14 10.79 -0.40
C HIS A 161 1.97 12.31 -0.40
N ARG A 162 0.72 12.74 -0.39
CA ARG A 162 0.32 14.11 -0.08
C ARG A 162 -0.24 14.18 1.34
N ARG A 163 -0.16 15.35 1.97
CA ARG A 163 -0.57 15.58 3.36
C ARG A 163 -1.60 16.70 3.44
N HIS A 164 -2.55 16.53 4.35
CA HIS A 164 -3.45 17.58 4.82
C HIS A 164 -3.78 17.33 6.29
N GLY A 165 -3.20 18.12 7.20
CA GLY A 165 -3.38 17.89 8.64
C GLY A 165 -2.94 16.50 9.07
N ASP A 166 -3.86 15.73 9.63
CA ASP A 166 -3.68 14.35 10.07
C ASP A 166 -4.01 13.31 8.99
N GLU A 167 -4.24 13.70 7.74
CA GLU A 167 -4.56 12.79 6.64
C GLU A 167 -3.42 12.67 5.63
N THR A 168 -3.17 11.44 5.15
CA THR A 168 -2.39 11.23 3.92
C THR A 168 -3.32 11.05 2.73
N ASN A 169 -2.81 11.27 1.52
CA ASN A 169 -3.47 10.85 0.30
C ASN A 169 -2.43 10.28 -0.68
N THR A 170 -2.62 9.02 -1.05
CA THR A 170 -1.86 8.33 -2.07
C THR A 170 -2.81 7.55 -2.99
N ARG A 171 -2.25 6.92 -4.02
CA ARG A 171 -2.95 6.04 -4.95
C ARG A 171 -2.12 4.79 -5.17
N ASP A 172 -2.72 3.65 -4.86
CA ASP A 172 -2.17 2.35 -5.17
C ASP A 172 -1.97 2.18 -6.70
N LEU A 173 -0.81 1.65 -7.09
CA LEU A 173 -0.42 1.44 -8.48
C LEU A 173 -0.41 -0.04 -8.89
N ILE A 174 -1.07 -0.91 -8.13
CA ILE A 174 -1.36 -2.33 -8.40
C ILE A 174 -0.13 -3.25 -8.31
N LEU A 175 0.99 -2.83 -8.89
CA LEU A 175 2.21 -3.63 -8.90
C LEU A 175 2.95 -3.47 -7.57
N ASP A 176 3.44 -4.56 -7.01
CA ASP A 176 4.13 -4.54 -5.71
C ASP A 176 5.41 -5.38 -5.73
N LEU A 177 6.27 -5.18 -4.73
CA LEU A 177 7.40 -6.07 -4.47
C LEU A 177 7.27 -6.76 -3.12
N TRP A 178 7.71 -8.01 -3.04
CA TRP A 178 7.85 -8.73 -1.78
C TRP A 178 9.30 -9.16 -1.59
N LEU A 179 9.93 -8.61 -0.55
CA LEU A 179 11.29 -8.94 -0.16
C LEU A 179 11.25 -9.88 1.04
N GLU A 180 11.65 -11.12 0.82
CA GLU A 180 11.81 -12.10 1.88
C GLU A 180 12.98 -11.76 2.83
N PRO A 181 12.97 -12.24 4.08
CA PRO A 181 14.11 -12.14 5.00
C PRO A 181 15.38 -12.78 4.45
N SER A 182 15.24 -13.77 3.56
CA SER A 182 16.32 -14.45 2.84
C SER A 182 17.04 -13.53 1.84
N GLY A 183 16.44 -12.39 1.49
CA GLY A 183 16.88 -11.49 0.43
C GLY A 183 16.32 -11.83 -0.95
N VAL A 184 15.45 -12.84 -1.08
CA VAL A 184 14.76 -13.13 -2.34
C VAL A 184 13.69 -12.07 -2.58
N LEU A 185 13.74 -11.46 -3.76
CA LEU A 185 12.80 -10.44 -4.19
C LEU A 185 11.81 -11.02 -5.21
N TRP A 186 10.55 -10.69 -5.02
CA TRP A 186 9.46 -11.08 -5.89
C TRP A 186 8.72 -9.86 -6.40
N LEU A 187 8.35 -9.88 -7.68
CA LEU A 187 7.37 -8.99 -8.28
C LEU A 187 5.98 -9.57 -8.08
N LYS A 188 5.02 -8.79 -7.60
CA LYS A 188 3.63 -9.23 -7.38
C LYS A 188 2.68 -8.51 -8.32
N ASP A 189 1.61 -9.22 -8.69
CA ASP A 189 0.41 -8.65 -9.31
C ASP A 189 0.68 -7.96 -10.68
N ALA A 190 1.70 -8.44 -11.41
CA ALA A 190 2.01 -8.00 -12.76
C ALA A 190 0.89 -8.35 -13.77
N ASP A 191 0.19 -9.47 -13.54
CA ASP A 191 -1.01 -9.88 -14.27
C ASP A 191 -2.19 -8.93 -14.00
N GLU A 192 -2.34 -8.45 -12.76
CA GLU A 192 -3.32 -7.42 -12.42
C GLU A 192 -3.03 -6.09 -13.12
N LEU A 193 -1.76 -5.70 -13.24
CA LEU A 193 -1.35 -4.50 -13.99
C LEU A 193 -1.67 -4.62 -15.50
N GLU A 194 -1.55 -5.81 -16.08
CA GLU A 194 -1.96 -6.05 -17.47
C GLU A 194 -3.48 -5.97 -17.61
N ALA A 195 -4.22 -6.62 -16.71
CA ALA A 195 -5.68 -6.64 -16.73
C ALA A 195 -6.30 -5.24 -16.54
N VAL A 196 -5.69 -4.35 -15.74
CA VAL A 196 -6.20 -2.98 -15.58
C VAL A 196 -6.05 -2.13 -16.86
N VAL A 197 -5.02 -2.41 -17.67
CA VAL A 197 -4.81 -1.78 -18.98
C VAL A 197 -5.81 -2.33 -19.98
N GLU A 198 -6.01 -3.65 -20.03
CA GLU A 198 -7.02 -4.28 -20.89
C GLU A 198 -8.45 -3.79 -20.58
N ALA A 199 -8.74 -3.55 -19.30
CA ALA A 199 -10.00 -2.96 -18.85
C ALA A 199 -10.14 -1.45 -19.17
N GLY A 200 -9.11 -0.83 -19.76
CA GLY A 200 -9.11 0.59 -20.14
C GLY A 200 -9.08 1.56 -18.96
N ARG A 201 -8.70 1.09 -17.76
CA ARG A 201 -8.60 1.93 -16.56
C ARG A 201 -7.25 2.63 -16.47
N TYR A 202 -6.19 1.99 -16.97
CA TYR A 202 -4.86 2.56 -17.13
C TYR A 202 -4.51 2.64 -18.62
N LEU A 203 -3.76 3.66 -19.00
CA LEU A 203 -3.12 3.73 -20.30
C LEU A 203 -1.86 2.85 -20.34
N PRO A 204 -1.44 2.33 -21.51
CA PRO A 204 -0.19 1.58 -21.64
C PRO A 204 1.03 2.35 -21.11
N GLU A 205 1.08 3.66 -21.33
CA GLU A 205 2.16 4.53 -20.85
C GLU A 205 2.17 4.63 -19.33
N GLN A 206 1.00 4.64 -18.68
CA GLN A 206 0.91 4.61 -17.22
C GLN A 206 1.46 3.30 -16.66
N ALA A 207 1.09 2.16 -17.24
CA ALA A 207 1.63 0.87 -16.82
C ALA A 207 3.15 0.74 -17.09
N ALA A 208 3.68 1.44 -18.08
CA ALA A 208 5.12 1.52 -18.30
C ALA A 208 5.85 2.33 -17.22
N GLU A 209 5.25 3.42 -16.72
CA GLU A 209 5.79 4.18 -15.58
C GLU A 209 5.69 3.39 -14.27
N VAL A 210 4.61 2.65 -14.03
CA VAL A 210 4.48 1.77 -12.85
C VAL A 210 5.60 0.71 -12.82
N ARG A 211 5.90 0.07 -13.95
CA ARG A 211 7.03 -0.89 -14.02
C ARG A 211 8.39 -0.21 -13.78
N ALA A 212 8.56 1.02 -14.27
CA ALA A 212 9.78 1.79 -14.02
C ALA A 212 9.93 2.21 -12.55
N ILE A 213 8.81 2.49 -11.86
CA ILE A 213 8.78 2.70 -10.41
C ILE A 213 9.24 1.43 -9.68
N GLY A 214 8.80 0.24 -10.11
CA GLY A 214 9.27 -1.03 -9.54
C GLY A 214 10.78 -1.25 -9.65
N GLU A 215 11.36 -0.96 -10.81
CA GLU A 215 12.83 -1.01 -11.01
C GLU A 215 13.56 0.08 -10.22
N TRP A 216 12.96 1.27 -10.06
CA TRP A 216 13.51 2.33 -9.21
C TRP A 216 13.52 1.92 -7.73
N ALA A 217 12.39 1.42 -7.21
CA ALA A 217 12.29 0.91 -5.85
C ALA A 217 13.29 -0.23 -5.62
N ARG A 218 13.41 -1.18 -6.56
CA ARG A 218 14.41 -2.25 -6.48
C ARG A 218 15.84 -1.69 -6.38
N ALA A 219 16.21 -0.75 -7.24
CA ALA A 219 17.56 -0.19 -7.27
C ALA A 219 17.88 0.61 -6.00
N GLU A 220 16.99 1.52 -5.60
CA GLU A 220 17.24 2.45 -4.49
C GLU A 220 16.98 1.80 -3.13
N LEU A 221 15.81 1.20 -2.95
CA LEU A 221 15.38 0.63 -1.68
C LEU A 221 16.08 -0.70 -1.40
N VAL A 222 15.97 -1.67 -2.33
CA VAL A 222 16.39 -3.06 -2.08
C VAL A 222 17.90 -3.24 -2.27
N GLU A 223 18.43 -2.88 -3.44
CA GLU A 223 19.85 -3.03 -3.77
C GLU A 223 20.70 -1.97 -3.07
N GLY A 224 20.19 -0.73 -3.01
CA GLY A 224 20.79 0.38 -2.28
C GLY A 224 20.67 0.29 -0.75
N ARG A 225 19.79 -0.58 -0.24
CA ARG A 225 19.50 -0.77 1.20
C ARG A 225 19.12 0.56 1.87
N ASP A 226 18.13 1.23 1.32
CA ASP A 226 17.65 2.49 1.89
C ASP A 226 16.96 2.26 3.25
N TRP A 227 16.85 3.34 4.01
CA TRP A 227 16.47 3.33 5.43
C TRP A 227 15.14 2.68 5.81
N PRO A 228 14.11 2.59 4.94
CA PRO A 228 12.88 1.85 5.28
C PRO A 228 13.13 0.35 5.52
N LEU A 229 14.28 -0.19 5.08
CA LEU A 229 14.71 -1.56 5.32
C LEU A 229 15.68 -1.69 6.51
N ASP A 230 15.96 -0.60 7.24
CA ASP A 230 16.85 -0.64 8.40
C ASP A 230 16.30 -1.56 9.50
N ASP A 231 17.20 -2.23 10.21
CA ASP A 231 16.86 -3.17 11.30
C ASP A 231 16.05 -2.52 12.43
N GLU A 232 16.06 -1.19 12.55
CA GLU A 232 15.24 -0.47 13.54
C GLU A 232 13.75 -0.76 13.35
N TRP A 233 13.27 -0.90 12.11
CA TRP A 233 11.86 -1.16 11.82
C TRP A 233 11.48 -2.62 12.01
N THR A 234 12.42 -3.54 11.74
CA THR A 234 12.22 -4.97 11.99
C THR A 234 12.30 -5.28 13.50
N ALA A 235 13.01 -4.48 14.28
CA ALA A 235 13.07 -4.59 15.74
C ALA A 235 11.94 -3.85 16.48
N TRP A 236 11.34 -2.82 15.87
CA TRP A 236 10.32 -2.00 16.51
C TRP A 236 9.09 -2.81 16.96
N ARG A 237 8.49 -2.41 18.08
CA ARG A 237 7.24 -2.94 18.63
C ARG A 237 6.34 -1.80 19.13
N PRO A 238 5.01 -1.90 18.99
CA PRO A 238 4.11 -0.89 19.49
C PRO A 238 4.17 -0.81 21.02
N PRO A 239 4.18 0.39 21.62
CA PRO A 239 3.99 0.57 23.05
C PRO A 239 2.70 -0.11 23.53
N ALA A 240 2.71 -0.77 24.70
CA ALA A 240 1.54 -1.49 25.21
C ALA A 240 0.29 -0.60 25.48
N ALA A 241 0.48 0.71 25.61
CA ALA A 241 -0.60 1.67 25.80
C ALA A 241 -1.32 2.06 24.49
N TRP A 242 -0.83 1.61 23.34
CA TRP A 242 -1.38 1.94 22.03
C TRP A 242 -2.59 1.03 21.69
N THR A 243 -3.81 1.59 21.68
CA THR A 243 -5.09 0.95 21.30
C THR A 243 -5.47 1.12 19.80
N THR A 244 -6.49 0.47 19.26
CA THR A 244 -6.95 0.79 17.88
C THR A 244 -7.49 2.24 17.78
N PRO A 245 -7.02 3.09 16.85
CA PRO A 245 -7.64 4.38 16.58
C PRO A 245 -9.00 4.22 15.87
N PRO A 246 -10.01 5.06 16.14
CA PRO A 246 -11.29 4.98 15.45
C PRO A 246 -11.20 5.58 14.04
N LEU A 247 -12.12 5.15 13.16
CA LEU A 247 -12.39 5.85 11.90
C LEU A 247 -12.88 7.29 12.15
N PRO A 248 -12.55 8.23 11.25
CA PRO A 248 -13.03 9.60 11.35
C PRO A 248 -14.54 9.68 11.10
N ASP A 249 -15.23 10.57 11.81
CA ASP A 249 -16.67 10.80 11.62
C ASP A 249 -16.93 11.60 10.33
N THR A 250 -17.01 10.88 9.21
CA THR A 250 -17.23 11.45 7.88
C THR A 250 -18.53 10.92 7.26
N PRO A 251 -19.14 11.65 6.31
CA PRO A 251 -20.31 11.16 5.59
C PRO A 251 -20.09 9.80 4.92
N LEU A 252 -18.86 9.53 4.44
CA LEU A 252 -18.51 8.28 3.78
C LEU A 252 -18.43 7.11 4.77
N VAL A 253 -17.86 7.32 5.96
CA VAL A 253 -17.87 6.33 7.06
C VAL A 253 -19.30 6.08 7.55
N ALA A 254 -20.10 7.14 7.68
CA ALA A 254 -21.51 7.01 8.06
C ALA A 254 -22.33 6.22 7.02
N GLU A 255 -22.04 6.36 5.72
CA GLU A 255 -22.62 5.55 4.67
C GLU A 255 -22.14 4.10 4.74
N ALA A 256 -20.84 3.87 4.86
CA ALA A 256 -20.27 2.52 4.99
C ALA A 256 -20.88 1.74 6.19
N ARG A 257 -21.16 2.42 7.30
CA ARG A 257 -21.86 1.85 8.46
C ARG A 257 -23.30 1.42 8.17
N ARG A 258 -23.96 2.04 7.20
CA ARG A 258 -25.32 1.67 6.78
C ARG A 258 -25.31 0.49 5.80
N THR A 259 -24.29 0.40 4.96
CA THR A 259 -24.18 -0.60 3.88
C THR A 259 -23.49 -1.89 4.31
N THR A 260 -22.60 -1.81 5.29
CA THR A 260 -21.90 -2.98 5.83
C THR A 260 -22.79 -3.65 6.87
N LEU A 261 -23.43 -4.75 6.48
CA LEU A 261 -24.16 -5.61 7.43
C LEU A 261 -23.14 -6.32 8.36
N PRO A 262 -23.47 -6.52 9.64
CA PRO A 262 -22.62 -7.22 10.60
C PRO A 262 -22.33 -8.68 10.22
#